data_AF-A0A7Y1XG95-F1
#
_entry.id   AF-A0A7Y1XG95-F1
#
_cell.length_a   1.000
_cell.length_b   1.000
_cell.length_c   1.000
_cell.angle_alpha   90.00
_cell.angle_beta   90.00
_cell.angle_gamma   90.00
#
_symmetry.space_group_name_H-M   'P 1'
#
loop_
_entity.id
_entity.type
_entity.pdbx_description
1 polymer ?
#
loop_
_entity_poly.entity_id
_entity_poly.type
_entity_poly.pdbx_seq_one_letter_code
_entity_poly.pdbx_strand_id
1 'polypeptide(L)'
;MLVKKDNGDYYDRFRDRIMFPIRDNRGRIIAFGGRVLGDDTPKYLNSPETDVFHKQRELYGLYEARKQNSNLDQLILVEGYMDVIALFQYDISCALATLGTASSGTHLEKIFRHSNRLVVCFDGDAAGRKAAERLLENALPAMQDGREILFLFLPAGEDPDTFIKRKGREAFLYEVEQAAPLEDELFAIASRDVALDSDAGIARFVKNALPLIAQLPNGVFKARITKQLAERAGVTLALLEEQLAQQRVKQPATRHNESSKQTGRSSGDTTGGGNYASDRALNDSAHSSRIGAQNDARNANSSNAHAGKGSATSATNVSDDAKEMAGANDQTASSPLVWALATLLHFPQFAAEVDIDDQLLASEALEARLLRKLYHYIRSVLNNEGSAPTTYRILGHWHGTDIGRELGRAAANHIAAKDSEVALQEFRDTLQRLAERQRSASERAKVRELSARSPSQLSAEDKAFLLNLGKKTPDRA
;
A
#
# COMPACT_ATOMS: atom_id res chain seq x y z
N MET A 1 18.14 27.56 13.43
CA MET A 1 16.96 27.62 14.35
C MET A 1 17.50 27.30 15.71
N LEU A 2 17.44 28.25 16.64
CA LEU A 2 18.11 28.11 17.93
C LEU A 2 17.21 27.45 18.98
N VAL A 3 17.81 26.58 19.79
CA VAL A 3 17.21 26.01 21.01
C VAL A 3 17.94 26.60 22.20
N LYS A 4 17.21 27.07 23.21
CA LYS A 4 17.76 27.55 24.47
C LYS A 4 18.08 26.36 25.40
N LYS A 5 19.24 26.39 26.05
CA LYS A 5 19.65 25.47 27.11
C LYS A 5 19.23 26.00 28.48
N ASP A 6 19.21 25.13 29.48
CA ASP A 6 18.88 25.49 30.87
C ASP A 6 19.85 26.52 31.48
N ASN A 7 21.12 26.52 31.05
CA ASN A 7 22.12 27.51 31.45
C ASN A 7 21.99 28.87 30.75
N GLY A 8 21.01 29.05 29.86
CA GLY A 8 20.76 30.29 29.14
C GLY A 8 21.36 30.37 27.73
N ASP A 9 22.32 29.51 27.39
CA ASP A 9 22.95 29.49 26.07
C ASP A 9 21.99 29.05 24.97
N TYR A 10 22.37 29.31 23.72
CA TYR A 10 21.66 28.84 22.53
C TYR A 10 22.53 27.89 21.71
N TYR A 11 21.90 26.97 20.99
CA TYR A 11 22.56 26.10 20.00
C TYR A 11 21.64 25.82 18.82
N ASP A 12 22.22 25.52 17.65
CA ASP A 12 21.42 25.15 16.48
C ASP A 12 20.76 23.78 16.63
N ARG A 13 19.44 23.76 16.41
CA ARG A 13 18.62 22.54 16.45
C ARG A 13 19.06 21.51 15.42
N PHE A 14 19.39 21.98 14.22
CA PHE A 14 19.79 21.16 13.09
C PHE A 14 21.29 21.33 12.88
N ARG A 15 22.02 20.23 12.95
CA ARG A 15 23.47 20.13 12.72
C ARG A 15 23.69 18.88 11.89
N ASP A 16 24.63 18.92 10.95
CA ASP A 16 25.09 17.77 10.14
C ASP A 16 23.96 16.94 9.50
N ARG A 17 22.95 17.66 8.99
CA ARG A 17 21.72 17.11 8.42
C ARG A 17 21.44 17.67 7.03
N ILE A 18 20.96 16.82 6.13
CA ILE A 18 20.29 17.23 4.89
C ILE A 18 18.99 17.93 5.29
N MET A 19 18.79 19.15 4.79
CA MET A 19 17.68 20.02 5.19
C MET A 19 16.54 20.03 4.16
N PHE A 20 15.32 19.80 4.64
CA PHE A 20 14.10 19.75 3.84
C PHE A 20 13.22 20.95 4.23
N PRO A 21 13.17 22.03 3.43
CA PRO A 21 12.34 23.20 3.75
C PRO A 21 10.86 22.86 3.60
N ILE A 22 10.06 23.18 4.62
CA ILE A 22 8.61 22.98 4.63
C ILE A 22 7.97 24.32 4.29
N ARG A 23 7.15 24.35 3.23
CA ARG A 23 6.51 25.55 2.70
C ARG A 23 5.02 25.61 3.02
N ASP A 24 4.52 26.81 3.25
CA ASP A 24 3.08 27.07 3.38
C ASP A 24 2.37 27.14 2.01
N ASN A 25 1.05 27.32 2.02
CA ASN A 25 0.23 27.50 0.81
C ASN A 25 0.64 28.69 -0.10
N ARG A 26 1.54 29.58 0.35
CA ARG A 26 2.09 30.73 -0.41
C ARG A 26 3.54 30.51 -0.84
N GLY A 27 4.14 29.35 -0.53
CA GLY A 27 5.54 29.02 -0.83
C GLY A 27 6.55 29.56 0.18
N ARG A 28 6.10 30.17 1.28
CA ARG A 28 6.96 30.71 2.33
C ARG A 28 7.50 29.56 3.17
N ILE A 29 8.81 29.55 3.45
CA ILE A 29 9.40 28.55 4.34
C ILE A 29 8.95 28.85 5.77
N ILE A 30 8.28 27.90 6.40
CA ILE A 30 7.72 28.01 7.75
C ILE A 30 8.38 27.06 8.75
N ALA A 31 9.01 25.98 8.26
CA ALA A 31 9.70 24.99 9.09
C ALA A 31 10.72 24.20 8.27
N PHE A 32 11.42 23.28 8.92
CA PHE A 32 12.34 22.35 8.29
C PHE A 32 12.19 20.93 8.85
N GLY A 33 12.33 19.94 7.96
CA GLY A 33 12.79 18.61 8.30
C GLY A 33 14.32 18.51 8.15
N GLY A 34 14.95 17.56 8.84
CA GLY A 34 16.39 17.33 8.77
C GLY A 34 16.78 15.86 8.96
N ARG A 35 17.40 15.25 7.94
CA ARG A 35 17.89 13.85 7.97
C ARG A 35 19.39 13.81 8.24
N VAL A 36 19.83 12.95 9.16
CA VAL A 36 21.27 12.77 9.46
C VAL A 36 22.04 12.19 8.28
N LEU A 37 23.34 12.53 8.21
CA LEU A 37 24.28 11.90 7.29
C LEU A 37 25.02 10.69 7.91
N GLY A 38 25.29 10.73 9.22
CA GLY A 38 25.89 9.63 9.99
C GLY A 38 24.92 9.00 10.98
N ASP A 39 25.45 8.39 12.04
CA ASP A 39 24.70 7.57 13.02
C ASP A 39 23.95 8.38 14.11
N ASP A 40 23.86 9.71 13.96
CA ASP A 40 23.18 10.60 14.89
C ASP A 40 21.68 10.25 15.02
N THR A 41 21.13 10.40 16.23
CA THR A 41 19.70 10.16 16.48
C THR A 41 18.95 11.46 16.84
N PRO A 42 17.66 11.59 16.46
CA PRO A 42 16.88 10.70 15.60
C PRO A 42 17.27 10.85 14.11
N LYS A 43 17.05 9.77 13.32
CA LYS A 43 17.31 9.71 11.87
C LYS A 43 16.68 10.88 11.11
N TYR A 44 15.43 11.19 11.44
CA TYR A 44 14.71 12.38 10.98
C TYR A 44 14.35 13.26 12.17
N LEU A 45 14.55 14.57 12.03
CA LEU A 45 14.19 15.59 13.00
C LEU A 45 13.32 16.65 12.32
N ASN A 46 12.20 17.01 12.94
CA ASN A 46 11.37 18.12 12.49
C ASN A 46 11.53 19.34 13.41
N SER A 47 11.23 20.52 12.88
CA SER A 47 10.93 21.70 13.69
C SER A 47 9.90 21.36 14.78
N PRO A 48 9.98 22.00 15.97
CA PRO A 48 8.88 21.98 16.92
C PRO A 48 7.70 22.79 16.34
N GLU A 49 6.54 22.71 17.00
CA GLU A 49 5.43 23.63 16.76
C GLU A 49 5.88 25.09 16.94
N THR A 50 5.37 26.00 16.10
CA THR A 50 5.59 27.46 16.23
C THR A 50 4.34 28.22 15.74
N ASP A 51 4.26 29.52 16.01
CA ASP A 51 3.15 30.39 15.56
C ASP A 51 2.90 30.39 14.04
N VAL A 52 3.88 29.96 13.24
CA VAL A 52 3.80 29.86 11.78
C VAL A 52 3.77 28.42 11.26
N PHE A 53 3.89 27.41 12.13
CA PHE A 53 4.04 26.02 11.75
C PHE A 53 3.33 25.05 12.70
N HIS A 54 2.33 24.36 12.17
CA HIS A 54 1.57 23.34 12.88
C HIS A 54 1.57 22.00 12.13
N LYS A 55 2.15 20.95 12.72
CA LYS A 55 2.29 19.64 12.09
C LYS A 55 0.96 18.99 11.72
N GLN A 56 -0.08 19.24 12.52
CA GLN A 56 -1.43 18.72 12.31
C GLN A 56 -2.20 19.44 11.17
N ARG A 57 -1.63 20.48 10.56
CA ARG A 57 -2.27 21.28 9.50
C ARG A 57 -1.42 21.39 8.23
N GLU A 58 -0.11 21.32 8.36
CA GLU A 58 0.82 21.42 7.24
C GLU A 58 1.17 20.05 6.64
N LEU A 59 1.35 20.02 5.33
CA LEU A 59 1.63 18.84 4.53
C LEU A 59 2.83 19.15 3.63
N TYR A 60 3.86 18.32 3.70
CA TYR A 60 5.03 18.46 2.84
C TYR A 60 4.66 18.12 1.39
N GLY A 61 5.25 18.78 0.40
CA GLY A 61 4.97 18.54 -1.03
C GLY A 61 3.71 19.22 -1.57
N LEU A 62 2.77 19.66 -0.72
CA LEU A 62 1.49 20.23 -1.21
C LEU A 62 1.68 21.55 -1.99
N TYR A 63 2.66 22.38 -1.63
CA TYR A 63 2.97 23.60 -2.39
C TYR A 63 3.59 23.25 -3.75
N GLU A 64 4.53 22.30 -3.75
CA GLU A 64 5.24 21.79 -4.92
C GLU A 64 4.27 21.15 -5.93
N ALA A 65 3.39 20.27 -5.46
CA ALA A 65 2.36 19.62 -6.27
C ALA A 65 1.44 20.65 -6.96
N ARG A 66 0.94 21.63 -6.20
CA ARG A 66 0.09 22.71 -6.72
C ARG A 66 0.81 23.68 -7.65
N LYS A 67 2.13 23.81 -7.52
CA LYS A 67 2.96 24.62 -8.41
C LYS A 67 3.22 23.89 -9.74
N GLN A 68 3.37 22.58 -9.70
CA GLN A 68 3.57 21.75 -10.88
C GLN A 68 2.26 21.57 -11.68
N ASN A 69 1.13 21.38 -10.99
CA ASN A 69 -0.19 21.33 -11.60
C ASN A 69 -1.23 22.03 -10.72
N SER A 70 -1.94 23.02 -11.29
CA SER A 70 -2.99 23.77 -10.60
C SER A 70 -4.32 23.03 -10.48
N ASN A 71 -4.57 22.01 -11.32
CA ASN A 71 -5.76 21.16 -11.29
C ASN A 71 -5.36 19.71 -10.96
N LEU A 72 -5.44 19.34 -9.68
CA LEU A 72 -4.99 18.05 -9.18
C LEU A 72 -6.17 17.08 -9.12
N ASP A 73 -6.32 16.26 -10.16
CA ASP A 73 -7.39 15.24 -10.23
C ASP A 73 -7.24 14.16 -9.14
N GLN A 74 -6.02 13.97 -8.63
CA GLN A 74 -5.68 13.08 -7.51
C GLN A 74 -4.51 13.63 -6.69
N LEU A 75 -4.49 13.32 -5.39
CA LEU A 75 -3.34 13.48 -4.50
C LEU A 75 -2.92 12.13 -3.90
N ILE A 76 -1.62 11.95 -3.65
CA ILE A 76 -1.05 10.74 -3.03
C ILE A 76 -0.41 11.12 -1.70
N LEU A 77 -0.89 10.54 -0.60
CA LEU A 77 -0.34 10.73 0.74
C LEU A 77 0.60 9.57 1.10
N VAL A 78 1.83 9.91 1.47
CA VAL A 78 2.90 9.00 1.93
C VAL A 78 3.39 9.41 3.33
N GLU A 79 4.20 8.58 3.98
CA GLU A 79 4.64 8.84 5.36
C GLU A 79 5.76 9.89 5.48
N GLY A 80 6.70 9.95 4.54
CA GLY A 80 7.94 10.71 4.64
C GLY A 80 8.25 11.67 3.50
N TYR A 81 9.18 12.60 3.76
CA TYR A 81 9.64 13.58 2.76
C TYR A 81 10.49 12.93 1.66
N MET A 82 11.21 11.86 2.00
CA MET A 82 12.01 11.11 1.02
C MET A 82 11.11 10.48 -0.03
N ASP A 83 9.98 9.91 0.39
CA ASP A 83 8.97 9.29 -0.47
C ASP A 83 8.40 10.32 -1.44
N VAL A 84 8.01 11.50 -0.95
CA VAL A 84 7.55 12.62 -1.80
C VAL A 84 8.62 13.02 -2.81
N ILE A 85 9.88 13.14 -2.40
CA ILE A 85 10.99 13.52 -3.30
C ILE A 85 11.27 12.42 -4.34
N ALA A 86 11.21 11.16 -3.94
CA ALA A 86 11.41 10.01 -4.81
C ALA A 86 10.31 9.92 -5.87
N LEU A 87 9.04 9.99 -5.45
CA LEU A 87 7.90 10.06 -6.36
C LEU A 87 8.01 11.27 -7.31
N PHE A 88 8.41 12.44 -6.81
CA PHE A 88 8.62 13.63 -7.65
C PHE A 88 9.78 13.46 -8.66
N GLN A 89 10.87 12.76 -8.28
CA GLN A 89 12.00 12.45 -9.17
C GLN A 89 11.62 11.52 -10.33
N TYR A 90 10.54 10.74 -10.17
CA TYR A 90 9.96 9.87 -11.20
C TYR A 90 8.68 10.46 -11.82
N ASP A 91 8.56 11.79 -11.87
CA ASP A 91 7.45 12.53 -12.49
C ASP A 91 6.05 12.21 -11.89
N ILE A 92 5.99 11.83 -10.61
CA ILE A 92 4.75 11.69 -9.83
C ILE A 92 4.66 12.88 -8.86
N SER A 93 4.29 14.04 -9.41
CA SER A 93 4.30 15.32 -8.69
C SER A 93 3.11 15.56 -7.76
N CYS A 94 2.17 14.63 -7.64
CA CYS A 94 0.98 14.74 -6.78
C CYS A 94 1.18 14.14 -5.37
N ALA A 95 2.41 13.75 -5.03
CA ALA A 95 2.77 13.22 -3.72
C ALA A 95 2.84 14.32 -2.63
N LEU A 96 2.38 13.98 -1.42
CA LEU A 96 2.48 14.81 -0.22
C LEU A 96 2.65 13.94 1.03
N ALA A 97 3.17 14.50 2.13
CA ALA A 97 3.42 13.75 3.37
C ALA A 97 2.99 14.48 4.63
N THR A 98 2.64 13.72 5.68
CA THR A 98 2.52 14.28 7.04
C THR A 98 3.90 14.56 7.64
N LEU A 99 3.93 15.28 8.77
CA LEU A 99 5.17 15.84 9.32
C LEU A 99 5.62 15.09 10.58
N GLY A 100 5.66 13.75 10.48
CA GLY A 100 5.93 12.84 11.60
C GLY A 100 4.77 12.75 12.59
N THR A 101 3.53 12.74 12.08
CA THR A 101 2.29 12.65 12.85
C THR A 101 1.28 11.80 12.08
N ALA A 102 0.36 11.13 12.79
CA ALA A 102 -0.82 10.55 12.14
C ALA A 102 -1.62 11.63 11.39
N SER A 103 -2.28 11.25 10.31
CA SER A 103 -3.15 12.12 9.52
C SER A 103 -4.35 12.58 10.34
N SER A 104 -4.64 13.88 10.29
CA SER A 104 -5.74 14.51 11.01
C SER A 104 -6.89 14.88 10.08
N GLY A 105 -8.10 15.08 10.64
CA GLY A 105 -9.21 15.67 9.88
C GLY A 105 -8.86 17.04 9.25
N THR A 106 -7.97 17.82 9.88
CA THR A 106 -7.48 19.09 9.31
C THR A 106 -6.51 18.92 8.14
N HIS A 107 -5.78 17.80 8.06
CA HIS A 107 -5.04 17.42 6.84
C HIS A 107 -6.00 17.05 5.71
N LEU A 108 -7.00 16.21 6.00
CA LEU A 108 -7.97 15.74 5.01
C LEU A 108 -8.81 16.89 4.44
N GLU A 109 -9.35 17.77 5.29
CA GLU A 109 -10.04 18.99 4.83
C GLU A 109 -9.13 19.97 4.07
N LYS A 110 -7.80 19.87 4.18
CA LYS A 110 -6.86 20.66 3.37
C LYS A 110 -6.59 19.99 2.02
N ILE A 111 -6.51 18.66 1.98
CA ILE A 111 -6.40 17.85 0.76
C ILE A 111 -7.66 18.02 -0.10
N PHE A 112 -8.85 17.88 0.49
CA PHE A 112 -10.14 17.98 -0.22
C PHE A 112 -10.51 19.38 -0.75
N ARG A 113 -9.67 20.40 -0.53
CA ARG A 113 -9.76 21.71 -1.21
C ARG A 113 -8.96 21.76 -2.52
N HIS A 114 -8.22 20.70 -2.82
CA HIS A 114 -7.27 20.63 -3.92
C HIS A 114 -7.50 19.44 -4.84
N SER A 115 -7.95 18.32 -4.29
CA SER A 115 -8.44 17.16 -5.06
C SER A 115 -9.57 16.48 -4.31
N ASN A 116 -10.60 16.01 -5.02
CA ASN A 116 -11.64 15.16 -4.43
C ASN A 116 -11.18 13.70 -4.26
N ARG A 117 -10.07 13.29 -4.89
CA ARG A 117 -9.53 11.92 -4.86
C ARG A 117 -8.20 11.88 -4.11
N LEU A 118 -8.15 11.08 -3.06
CA LEU A 118 -6.94 10.86 -2.26
C LEU A 118 -6.57 9.37 -2.29
N VAL A 119 -5.34 9.06 -2.67
CA VAL A 119 -4.75 7.74 -2.44
C VAL A 119 -3.81 7.86 -1.25
N VAL A 120 -3.93 7.01 -0.24
CA VAL A 120 -2.95 6.94 0.85
C VAL A 120 -2.16 5.66 0.71
N CYS A 121 -0.85 5.83 0.55
CA CYS A 121 0.12 4.77 0.34
C CYS A 121 0.84 4.49 1.66
N PHE A 122 0.65 3.28 2.16
CA PHE A 122 1.24 2.77 3.39
C PHE A 122 2.35 1.77 3.09
N ASP A 123 3.39 1.79 3.93
CA ASP A 123 4.44 0.78 3.94
C ASP A 123 3.84 -0.61 4.20
N GLY A 124 4.43 -1.65 3.63
CA GLY A 124 3.89 -3.01 3.64
C GLY A 124 3.95 -3.77 4.98
N ASP A 125 4.05 -3.06 6.10
CA ASP A 125 4.33 -3.62 7.42
C ASP A 125 3.15 -3.53 8.42
N ALA A 126 3.40 -3.96 9.66
CA ALA A 126 2.40 -3.93 10.72
C ALA A 126 2.16 -2.53 11.34
N ALA A 127 3.04 -1.56 11.07
CA ALA A 127 2.84 -0.16 11.42
C ALA A 127 1.95 0.54 10.39
N GLY A 128 2.17 0.31 9.09
CA GLY A 128 1.35 0.82 7.99
C GLY A 128 -0.12 0.44 8.14
N ARG A 129 -0.43 -0.82 8.48
CA ARG A 129 -1.83 -1.22 8.78
C ARG A 129 -2.46 -0.51 9.99
N LYS A 130 -1.69 -0.25 11.05
CA LYS A 130 -2.16 0.55 12.19
C LYS A 130 -2.31 2.04 11.85
N ALA A 131 -1.53 2.54 10.88
CA ALA A 131 -1.68 3.88 10.35
C ALA A 131 -2.95 3.99 9.48
N ALA A 132 -3.28 2.96 8.70
CA ALA A 132 -4.53 2.87 7.94
C ALA A 132 -5.78 2.88 8.83
N GLU A 133 -5.82 2.09 9.89
CA GLU A 133 -6.91 2.12 10.90
C GLU A 133 -7.13 3.53 11.46
N ARG A 134 -6.04 4.20 11.86
CA ARG A 134 -6.09 5.57 12.38
C ARG A 134 -6.49 6.59 11.33
N LEU A 135 -6.05 6.41 10.08
CA LEU A 135 -6.49 7.27 8.97
C LEU A 135 -8.01 7.12 8.79
N LEU A 136 -8.52 5.88 8.72
CA LEU A 136 -9.94 5.62 8.54
C LEU A 136 -10.78 6.35 9.58
N GLU A 137 -10.48 6.17 10.87
CA GLU A 137 -11.19 6.85 11.97
C GLU A 137 -11.19 8.39 11.80
N ASN A 138 -10.04 8.98 11.43
CA ASN A 138 -9.93 10.42 11.18
C ASN A 138 -10.60 10.88 9.88
N ALA A 139 -10.83 9.96 8.93
CA ALA A 139 -11.36 10.25 7.61
C ALA A 139 -12.88 10.17 7.51
N LEU A 140 -13.53 9.27 8.26
CA LEU A 140 -14.98 9.08 8.21
C LEU A 140 -15.78 10.40 8.35
N PRO A 141 -15.45 11.33 9.29
CA PRO A 141 -16.17 12.61 9.39
C PRO A 141 -15.99 13.55 8.19
N ALA A 142 -14.92 13.36 7.40
CA ALA A 142 -14.59 14.16 6.22
C ALA A 142 -15.14 13.57 4.91
N MET A 143 -15.76 12.39 4.91
CA MET A 143 -16.30 11.73 3.70
C MET A 143 -17.66 12.31 3.28
N GLN A 144 -17.64 13.54 2.75
CA GLN A 144 -18.77 14.16 2.05
C GLN A 144 -18.99 13.51 0.67
N ASP A 145 -20.22 13.54 0.16
CA ASP A 145 -20.55 13.02 -1.17
C ASP A 145 -19.65 13.65 -2.26
N GLY A 146 -19.07 12.81 -3.12
CA GLY A 146 -18.14 13.23 -4.17
C GLY A 146 -16.66 13.23 -3.78
N ARG A 147 -16.31 12.96 -2.51
CA ARG A 147 -14.93 12.69 -2.06
C ARG A 147 -14.64 11.18 -2.11
N GLU A 148 -13.42 10.82 -2.51
CA GLU A 148 -12.93 9.44 -2.57
C GLU A 148 -11.60 9.32 -1.81
N ILE A 149 -11.47 8.27 -1.00
CA ILE A 149 -10.19 7.85 -0.41
C ILE A 149 -9.95 6.39 -0.79
N LEU A 150 -8.73 6.12 -1.26
CA LEU A 150 -8.23 4.78 -1.60
C LEU A 150 -7.01 4.45 -0.72
N PHE A 151 -6.89 3.19 -0.35
CA PHE A 151 -5.83 2.64 0.50
C PHE A 151 -4.92 1.75 -0.36
N LEU A 152 -3.68 2.18 -0.54
CA LEU A 152 -2.62 1.39 -1.16
C LEU A 152 -1.69 0.86 -0.05
N PHE A 153 -1.55 -0.46 0.02
CA PHE A 153 -0.54 -1.12 0.85
C PHE A 153 0.55 -1.70 -0.05
N LEU A 154 1.79 -1.24 0.12
CA LEU A 154 2.93 -1.76 -0.64
C LEU A 154 3.30 -3.19 -0.19
N PRO A 155 4.11 -3.94 -0.98
CA PRO A 155 4.63 -5.23 -0.56
C PRO A 155 5.44 -5.16 0.74
N ALA A 156 5.48 -6.25 1.50
CA ALA A 156 6.14 -6.29 2.79
C ALA A 156 7.63 -5.91 2.71
N GLY A 157 8.04 -4.91 3.49
CA GLY A 157 9.40 -4.39 3.51
C GLY A 157 9.71 -3.32 2.45
N GLU A 158 8.72 -2.87 1.67
CA GLU A 158 8.84 -1.72 0.77
C GLU A 158 8.22 -0.46 1.38
N ASP A 159 8.90 0.66 1.18
CA ASP A 159 8.37 2.03 1.26
C ASP A 159 8.22 2.60 -0.18
N PRO A 160 7.59 3.77 -0.38
CA PRO A 160 7.42 4.33 -1.73
C PRO A 160 8.75 4.68 -2.42
N ASP A 161 9.79 5.04 -1.66
CA ASP A 161 11.14 5.35 -2.18
C ASP A 161 11.81 4.08 -2.73
N THR A 162 11.84 2.99 -1.95
CA THR A 162 12.43 1.71 -2.38
C THR A 162 11.62 1.08 -3.50
N PHE A 163 10.29 1.13 -3.43
CA PHE A 163 9.42 0.55 -4.44
C PHE A 163 9.64 1.23 -5.80
N ILE A 164 9.55 2.56 -5.88
CA ILE A 164 9.66 3.25 -7.17
C ILE A 164 11.08 3.17 -7.75
N LYS A 165 12.12 3.14 -6.91
CA LYS A 165 13.49 2.88 -7.36
C LYS A 165 13.68 1.49 -7.95
N ARG A 166 13.00 0.47 -7.39
CA ARG A 166 13.12 -0.94 -7.82
C ARG A 166 12.23 -1.27 -9.02
N LYS A 167 10.98 -0.81 -9.01
CA LYS A 167 9.92 -1.19 -9.95
C LYS A 167 9.60 -0.11 -11.00
N GLY A 168 9.99 1.14 -10.75
CA GLY A 168 9.76 2.25 -11.67
C GLY A 168 8.36 2.88 -11.57
N ARG A 169 8.20 4.00 -12.28
CA ARG A 169 7.01 4.86 -12.30
C ARG A 169 5.73 4.11 -12.65
N GLU A 170 5.72 3.39 -13.78
CA GLU A 170 4.51 2.75 -14.30
C GLU A 170 3.98 1.64 -13.39
N ALA A 171 4.87 0.90 -12.73
CA ALA A 171 4.48 -0.09 -11.73
C ALA A 171 3.86 0.57 -10.49
N PHE A 172 4.40 1.69 -10.01
CA PHE A 172 3.81 2.43 -8.89
C PHE A 172 2.44 3.02 -9.25
N LEU A 173 2.28 3.55 -10.47
CA LEU A 173 0.98 4.04 -10.95
C LEU A 173 -0.05 2.91 -11.10
N TYR A 174 0.37 1.71 -11.52
CA TYR A 174 -0.51 0.54 -11.54
C TYR A 174 -0.99 0.15 -10.13
N GLU A 175 -0.09 0.09 -9.13
CA GLU A 175 -0.50 -0.16 -7.73
C GLU A 175 -1.46 0.91 -7.22
N VAL A 176 -1.24 2.18 -7.57
CA VAL A 176 -2.14 3.30 -7.27
C VAL A 176 -3.52 3.15 -7.91
N GLU A 177 -3.63 2.55 -9.10
CA GLU A 177 -4.91 2.21 -9.74
C GLU A 177 -5.60 0.99 -9.09
N GLN A 178 -4.85 0.08 -8.46
CA GLN A 178 -5.39 -1.07 -7.71
C GLN A 178 -5.73 -0.75 -6.24
N ALA A 179 -5.52 0.49 -5.78
CA ALA A 179 -5.75 0.89 -4.40
C ALA A 179 -7.21 0.66 -3.95
N ALA A 180 -7.39 0.07 -2.77
CA ALA A 180 -8.68 -0.38 -2.27
C ALA A 180 -9.56 0.79 -1.77
N PRO A 181 -10.87 0.85 -2.10
CA PRO A 181 -11.77 1.87 -1.57
C PRO A 181 -11.85 1.90 -0.04
N LEU A 182 -12.08 3.08 0.53
CA LEU A 182 -12.22 3.30 1.98
C LEU A 182 -13.26 2.37 2.62
N GLU A 183 -14.37 2.07 1.94
CA GLU A 183 -15.37 1.15 2.44
C GLU A 183 -14.87 -0.29 2.61
N ASP A 184 -13.96 -0.76 1.75
CA ASP A 184 -13.45 -2.12 1.86
C ASP A 184 -12.52 -2.26 3.07
N GLU A 185 -11.70 -1.25 3.37
CA GLU A 185 -10.91 -1.21 4.62
C GLU A 185 -11.81 -1.06 5.87
N LEU A 186 -12.90 -0.26 5.79
CA LEU A 186 -13.91 -0.18 6.86
C LEU A 186 -14.50 -1.56 7.18
N PHE A 187 -14.91 -2.31 6.15
CA PHE A 187 -15.47 -3.64 6.34
C PHE A 187 -14.41 -4.65 6.79
N ALA A 188 -13.18 -4.59 6.28
CA ALA A 188 -12.07 -5.46 6.69
C ALA A 188 -11.71 -5.28 8.18
N ILE A 189 -11.70 -4.03 8.67
CA ILE A 189 -11.53 -3.71 10.09
C ILE A 189 -12.73 -4.23 10.91
N ALA A 190 -13.96 -4.00 10.44
CA ALA A 190 -15.16 -4.42 11.17
C ALA A 190 -15.32 -5.96 11.25
N SER A 191 -14.86 -6.71 10.24
CA SER A 191 -14.89 -8.18 10.22
C SER A 191 -13.65 -8.84 10.83
N ARG A 192 -12.67 -8.08 11.32
CA ARG A 192 -11.44 -8.63 11.89
C ARG A 192 -11.74 -9.47 13.14
N ASP A 193 -11.21 -10.70 13.16
CA ASP A 193 -11.43 -11.69 14.22
C ASP A 193 -12.93 -12.01 14.45
N VAL A 194 -13.73 -11.98 13.38
CA VAL A 194 -15.17 -12.31 13.36
C VAL A 194 -15.47 -13.46 12.40
N ALA A 195 -16.14 -14.49 12.90
CA ALA A 195 -16.59 -15.65 12.12
C ALA A 195 -17.91 -15.34 11.39
N LEU A 196 -17.83 -14.85 10.16
CA LEU A 196 -18.97 -14.39 9.35
C LEU A 196 -19.94 -15.51 8.91
N ASP A 197 -19.61 -16.77 9.16
CA ASP A 197 -20.44 -17.96 8.96
C ASP A 197 -21.37 -18.26 10.16
N SER A 198 -21.34 -17.44 11.22
CA SER A 198 -22.14 -17.62 12.42
C SER A 198 -23.01 -16.40 12.74
N ASP A 199 -24.23 -16.62 13.24
CA ASP A 199 -25.15 -15.52 13.63
C ASP A 199 -24.52 -14.56 14.66
N ALA A 200 -23.78 -15.11 15.62
CA ALA A 200 -23.06 -14.35 16.63
C ALA A 200 -21.92 -13.52 16.02
N GLY A 201 -21.25 -14.04 14.99
CA GLY A 201 -20.24 -13.31 14.23
C GLY A 201 -20.85 -12.21 13.36
N ILE A 202 -21.91 -12.49 12.60
CA ILE A 202 -22.67 -11.48 11.85
C ILE A 202 -23.14 -10.33 12.78
N ALA A 203 -23.70 -10.66 13.95
CA ALA A 203 -24.09 -9.66 14.94
C ALA A 203 -22.89 -8.83 15.46
N ARG A 204 -21.70 -9.44 15.62
CA ARG A 204 -20.48 -8.74 16.00
C ARG A 204 -19.92 -7.86 14.87
N PHE A 205 -19.97 -8.31 13.63
CA PHE A 205 -19.60 -7.53 12.44
C PHE A 205 -20.45 -6.26 12.31
N VAL A 206 -21.78 -6.39 12.41
CA VAL A 206 -22.72 -5.25 12.41
C VAL A 206 -22.42 -4.31 13.59
N LYS A 207 -22.22 -4.85 14.79
CA LYS A 207 -21.86 -4.07 15.99
C LYS A 207 -20.54 -3.29 15.83
N ASN A 208 -19.57 -3.83 15.10
CA ASN A 208 -18.28 -3.18 14.83
C ASN A 208 -18.40 -2.11 13.72
N ALA A 209 -19.16 -2.40 12.65
CA ALA A 209 -19.29 -1.52 11.50
C ALA A 209 -20.17 -0.28 11.77
N LEU A 210 -21.27 -0.43 12.53
CA LEU A 210 -22.22 0.66 12.77
C LEU A 210 -21.59 1.92 13.38
N PRO A 211 -20.73 1.87 14.41
CA PRO A 211 -20.02 3.05 14.94
C PRO A 211 -19.10 3.76 13.94
N LEU A 212 -18.57 3.05 12.94
CA LEU A 212 -17.77 3.64 11.87
C LEU A 212 -18.69 4.36 10.86
N ILE A 213 -19.73 3.66 10.37
CA ILE A 213 -20.74 4.23 9.46
C ILE A 213 -21.45 5.43 10.10
N ALA A 214 -21.69 5.42 11.42
CA ALA A 214 -22.32 6.51 12.14
C ALA A 214 -21.56 7.84 11.99
N GLN A 215 -20.23 7.80 11.91
CA GLN A 215 -19.35 8.98 11.76
C GLN A 215 -19.40 9.62 10.38
N LEU A 216 -19.79 8.88 9.34
CA LEU A 216 -19.94 9.43 7.99
C LEU A 216 -20.97 10.59 7.99
N PRO A 217 -20.73 11.68 7.24
CA PRO A 217 -21.75 12.68 6.92
C PRO A 217 -23.03 12.05 6.36
N ASN A 218 -24.18 12.69 6.59
CA ASN A 218 -25.42 12.27 5.95
C ASN A 218 -25.35 12.61 4.45
N GLY A 219 -25.52 11.61 3.59
CA GLY A 219 -25.38 11.72 2.14
C GLY A 219 -25.61 10.38 1.45
N VAL A 220 -25.49 10.38 0.12
CA VAL A 220 -25.61 9.18 -0.74
C VAL A 220 -24.55 8.15 -0.36
N PHE A 221 -23.32 8.56 -0.07
CA PHE A 221 -22.23 7.65 0.31
C PHE A 221 -22.60 6.83 1.55
N LYS A 222 -22.98 7.49 2.65
CA LYS A 222 -23.42 6.81 3.89
C LYS A 222 -24.60 5.86 3.66
N ALA A 223 -25.59 6.26 2.85
CA ALA A 223 -26.72 5.40 2.52
C ALA A 223 -26.28 4.13 1.76
N ARG A 224 -25.34 4.27 0.81
CA ARG A 224 -24.77 3.12 0.09
C ARG A 224 -23.95 2.21 0.99
N ILE A 225 -23.11 2.74 1.88
CA ILE A 225 -22.32 1.92 2.81
C ILE A 225 -23.24 1.19 3.81
N THR A 226 -24.31 1.83 4.30
CA THR A 226 -25.33 1.18 5.14
C THR A 226 -26.04 0.05 4.39
N LYS A 227 -26.39 0.25 3.11
CA LYS A 227 -26.97 -0.80 2.26
C LYS A 227 -26.00 -1.97 2.05
N GLN A 228 -24.73 -1.69 1.77
CA GLN A 228 -23.70 -2.72 1.66
C GLN A 228 -23.51 -3.51 2.97
N LEU A 229 -23.62 -2.86 4.14
CA LEU A 229 -23.60 -3.57 5.43
C LEU A 229 -24.81 -4.51 5.57
N ALA A 230 -26.01 -4.06 5.21
CA ALA A 230 -27.22 -4.88 5.23
C ALA A 230 -27.08 -6.12 4.33
N GLU A 231 -26.56 -5.93 3.11
CA GLU A 231 -26.31 -7.00 2.14
C GLU A 231 -25.25 -8.00 2.64
N ARG A 232 -24.10 -7.52 3.14
CA ARG A 232 -23.03 -8.37 3.70
C ARG A 232 -23.45 -9.11 4.98
N ALA A 233 -24.35 -8.55 5.78
CA ALA A 233 -24.83 -9.14 7.03
C ALA A 233 -26.13 -9.97 6.89
N GLY A 234 -26.76 -10.01 5.71
CA GLY A 234 -28.02 -10.74 5.51
C GLY A 234 -29.22 -10.16 6.29
N VAL A 235 -29.18 -8.87 6.67
CA VAL A 235 -30.24 -8.20 7.44
C VAL A 235 -30.97 -7.16 6.61
N THR A 236 -32.14 -6.70 7.09
CA THR A 236 -32.89 -5.64 6.40
C THR A 236 -32.23 -4.27 6.58
N LEU A 237 -32.22 -3.45 5.54
CA LEU A 237 -31.70 -2.08 5.59
C LEU A 237 -32.40 -1.24 6.67
N ALA A 238 -33.73 -1.36 6.79
CA ALA A 238 -34.53 -0.64 7.77
C ALA A 238 -34.08 -0.90 9.23
N LEU A 239 -33.64 -2.13 9.56
CA LEU A 239 -33.11 -2.45 10.89
C LEU A 239 -31.83 -1.68 11.18
N LEU A 240 -30.93 -1.55 10.20
CA LEU A 240 -29.67 -0.81 10.36
C LEU A 240 -29.92 0.71 10.42
N GLU A 241 -30.85 1.23 9.62
CA GLU A 241 -31.26 2.63 9.67
C GLU A 241 -31.86 3.00 11.03
N GLU A 242 -32.69 2.13 11.61
CA GLU A 242 -33.22 2.31 12.97
C GLU A 242 -32.09 2.30 14.01
N GLN A 243 -31.16 1.35 13.94
CA GLN A 243 -30.02 1.27 14.86
C GLN A 243 -29.10 2.50 14.76
N LEU A 244 -28.84 3.01 13.56
CA LEU A 244 -28.10 4.27 13.35
C LEU A 244 -28.86 5.47 13.95
N ALA A 245 -30.18 5.54 13.79
CA ALA A 245 -31.00 6.59 14.41
C ALA A 245 -30.95 6.53 15.94
N GLN A 246 -31.05 5.34 16.53
CA GLN A 246 -30.96 5.14 17.98
C GLN A 246 -29.57 5.50 18.55
N GLN A 247 -28.48 5.27 17.81
CA GLN A 247 -27.13 5.68 18.22
C GLN A 247 -26.99 7.21 18.31
N ARG A 248 -27.59 7.96 17.38
CA ARG A 248 -27.55 9.43 17.38
C ARG A 248 -28.26 10.04 18.60
N VAL A 249 -29.32 9.40 19.10
CA VAL A 249 -30.04 9.85 20.31
C VAL A 249 -29.22 9.60 21.59
N LYS A 250 -28.30 8.63 21.58
CA LYS A 250 -27.45 8.27 22.75
C LYS A 250 -26.14 9.04 22.85
N GLN A 251 -25.68 9.69 21.78
CA GLN A 251 -24.53 10.59 21.83
C GLN A 251 -25.01 12.04 22.07
N PRO A 252 -24.81 12.62 23.27
CA PRO A 252 -25.12 14.03 23.48
C PRO A 252 -24.18 14.88 22.63
N ALA A 253 -24.74 15.86 21.92
CA ALA A 253 -23.95 16.78 21.11
C ALA A 253 -22.91 17.51 21.98
N THR A 254 -21.63 17.24 21.72
CA THR A 254 -20.51 18.00 22.26
C THR A 254 -20.64 19.44 21.76
N ARG A 255 -21.15 20.33 22.62
CA ARG A 255 -21.28 21.74 22.31
C ARG A 255 -19.90 22.32 21.98
N HIS A 256 -19.65 22.59 20.70
CA HIS A 256 -18.60 23.51 20.31
C HIS A 256 -18.87 24.84 21.02
N ASN A 257 -17.96 25.23 21.90
CA ASN A 257 -18.09 26.44 22.70
C ASN A 257 -17.65 27.65 21.85
N GLU A 258 -18.46 28.00 20.84
CA GLU A 258 -18.31 29.25 20.12
C GLU A 258 -18.65 30.41 21.06
N SER A 259 -17.60 31.06 21.57
CA SER A 259 -17.70 32.27 22.38
C SER A 259 -18.05 33.48 21.50
N SER A 260 -19.31 33.54 21.07
CA SER A 260 -19.87 34.67 20.32
C SER A 260 -19.92 35.94 21.17
N LYS A 261 -18.87 36.76 21.06
CA LYS A 261 -18.94 38.18 21.44
C LYS A 261 -19.91 38.91 20.50
N GLN A 262 -21.14 39.14 20.97
CA GLN A 262 -22.02 40.22 20.49
C GLN A 262 -22.31 41.14 21.68
N THR A 263 -21.57 42.24 21.85
CA THR A 263 -21.88 43.55 21.24
C THR A 263 -23.34 43.96 21.38
N GLY A 264 -23.75 44.26 22.62
CA GLY A 264 -24.97 45.04 22.84
C GLY A 264 -24.82 46.45 22.27
N ARG A 265 -25.70 46.82 21.34
CA ARG A 265 -25.93 48.21 20.95
C ARG A 265 -27.01 48.79 21.86
N SER A 266 -26.68 49.82 22.63
CA SER A 266 -27.65 50.76 23.19
C SER A 266 -27.19 52.18 22.89
N SER A 267 -27.96 52.90 22.08
CA SER A 267 -27.78 54.34 21.87
C SER A 267 -28.29 55.09 23.11
N GLY A 268 -27.57 56.13 23.59
CA GLY A 268 -27.98 56.85 24.79
C GLY A 268 -27.00 57.91 25.31
N ASP A 269 -26.65 58.87 24.45
CA ASP A 269 -26.34 60.30 24.69
C ASP A 269 -25.52 60.84 25.89
N THR A 270 -24.95 62.03 25.67
CA THR A 270 -24.54 63.10 26.61
C THR A 270 -23.24 63.00 27.46
N THR A 271 -22.30 63.87 27.08
CA THR A 271 -21.44 64.77 27.90
C THR A 271 -20.39 64.26 28.89
N GLY A 272 -19.21 64.90 28.87
CA GLY A 272 -18.40 65.17 30.08
C GLY A 272 -16.91 64.82 29.97
N GLY A 273 -16.06 65.83 29.76
CA GLY A 273 -14.60 65.66 29.59
C GLY A 273 -13.76 65.42 30.85
N GLY A 274 -12.43 65.47 30.70
CA GLY A 274 -11.49 65.66 31.81
C GLY A 274 -10.32 64.68 31.92
N ASN A 275 -9.19 65.05 31.28
CA ASN A 275 -7.83 65.17 31.84
C ASN A 275 -7.20 64.18 32.87
N TYR A 276 -5.86 64.10 32.73
CA TYR A 276 -4.83 63.59 33.66
C TYR A 276 -4.80 62.06 33.88
N ALA A 277 -3.68 61.31 33.94
CA ALA A 277 -2.21 61.48 33.93
C ALA A 277 -1.62 60.73 35.13
N SER A 278 -0.41 60.18 34.98
CA SER A 278 0.38 59.45 36.03
C SER A 278 -0.25 58.11 36.51
N ASP A 279 0.50 57.14 37.06
CA ASP A 279 1.87 57.21 37.57
C ASP A 279 2.69 55.89 37.46
N ARG A 280 3.95 55.95 37.92
CA ARG A 280 4.99 54.90 37.94
C ARG A 280 5.02 54.07 39.25
N ALA A 281 5.98 53.13 39.29
CA ALA A 281 6.52 52.36 40.43
C ALA A 281 5.77 51.05 40.75
N LEU A 282 6.42 49.86 40.69
CA LEU A 282 7.49 49.33 41.55
C LEU A 282 7.07 49.23 43.02
N ASN A 283 6.90 48.00 43.55
CA ASN A 283 7.88 47.45 44.49
C ASN A 283 7.77 45.91 44.68
N ASP A 284 8.64 45.41 45.54
CA ASP A 284 9.18 44.05 45.66
C ASP A 284 8.52 43.16 46.75
N SER A 285 9.07 41.93 46.86
CA SER A 285 9.23 41.10 48.07
C SER A 285 8.24 39.97 48.39
N ALA A 286 8.85 38.86 48.83
CA ALA A 286 8.29 37.52 49.00
C ALA A 286 7.91 37.18 50.46
N HIS A 287 7.08 36.14 50.65
CA HIS A 287 7.16 35.12 51.72
C HIS A 287 6.29 33.90 51.30
N SER A 288 6.85 32.70 51.06
CA SER A 288 7.28 31.67 52.02
C SER A 288 6.15 30.84 52.66
N SER A 289 6.04 29.57 52.29
CA SER A 289 5.79 28.43 53.21
C SER A 289 6.04 27.07 52.52
N ARG A 290 6.38 26.04 53.31
CA ARG A 290 6.94 24.73 52.89
C ARG A 290 5.98 23.55 53.16
N ILE A 291 5.96 22.53 52.30
CA ILE A 291 5.82 21.06 52.56
C ILE A 291 6.47 20.32 51.35
N GLY A 292 7.18 19.18 51.46
CA GLY A 292 7.70 18.53 52.68
C GLY A 292 8.52 17.23 52.50
N ALA A 293 8.24 16.30 51.57
CA ALA A 293 8.89 14.96 51.54
C ALA A 293 9.09 14.41 50.10
N GLN A 294 10.28 13.95 49.65
CA GLN A 294 11.06 12.75 50.05
C GLN A 294 10.32 11.43 49.76
N ASN A 295 10.82 10.55 48.89
CA ASN A 295 11.99 9.71 49.16
C ASN A 295 12.70 9.15 47.90
N ASP A 296 13.97 8.78 48.10
CA ASP A 296 14.89 8.18 47.13
C ASP A 296 15.16 6.68 47.42
N ALA A 297 15.60 5.98 46.37
CA ALA A 297 16.59 4.88 46.39
C ALA A 297 16.35 3.51 47.11
N ARG A 298 16.53 2.45 46.29
CA ARG A 298 17.24 1.16 46.56
C ARG A 298 16.68 0.19 47.63
N ASN A 299 16.45 -1.08 47.24
CA ASN A 299 17.43 -2.17 47.50
C ASN A 299 17.15 -3.42 46.64
N ALA A 300 18.13 -4.32 46.54
CA ALA A 300 18.03 -5.64 45.92
C ALA A 300 17.84 -6.77 46.97
N ASN A 301 17.44 -7.97 46.52
CA ASN A 301 18.31 -9.18 46.45
C ASN A 301 17.57 -10.53 46.73
N SER A 302 18.02 -11.60 46.07
CA SER A 302 17.82 -13.05 46.40
C SER A 302 16.40 -13.65 46.20
N SER A 303 16.17 -14.95 45.96
CA SER A 303 17.06 -16.09 45.58
C SER A 303 16.24 -17.37 45.18
N ASN A 304 16.95 -18.42 44.71
CA ASN A 304 16.55 -19.81 44.43
C ASN A 304 15.69 -20.05 43.15
N ALA A 305 16.05 -20.87 42.14
CA ALA A 305 17.03 -21.95 41.92
C ALA A 305 16.63 -23.39 42.30
N HIS A 306 16.42 -24.23 41.28
CA HIS A 306 16.75 -25.67 41.13
C HIS A 306 16.59 -26.00 39.63
N ALA A 307 17.58 -26.44 38.83
CA ALA A 307 18.55 -27.54 38.93
C ALA A 307 18.04 -28.87 38.31
N GLY A 308 18.65 -29.28 37.20
CA GLY A 308 18.38 -30.55 36.51
C GLY A 308 19.35 -30.76 35.33
N LYS A 309 20.46 -31.47 35.56
CA LYS A 309 21.47 -31.82 34.53
C LYS A 309 21.17 -33.17 33.89
N GLY A 310 21.55 -33.33 32.62
CA GLY A 310 21.67 -34.64 31.96
C GLY A 310 22.54 -34.53 30.71
N SER A 311 23.63 -35.31 30.65
CA SER A 311 24.64 -35.28 29.58
C SER A 311 25.01 -36.71 29.20
N ALA A 312 25.03 -37.05 27.91
CA ALA A 312 25.92 -38.08 27.36
C ALA A 312 26.03 -37.98 25.84
N THR A 313 27.25 -38.22 25.34
CA THR A 313 27.65 -38.31 23.94
C THR A 313 27.58 -39.74 23.39
N SER A 314 27.26 -39.91 22.11
CA SER A 314 27.81 -40.98 21.26
C SER A 314 27.53 -40.71 19.77
N ALA A 315 28.36 -41.29 18.89
CA ALA A 315 28.42 -40.96 17.47
C ALA A 315 28.20 -42.19 16.57
N THR A 316 28.31 -41.95 15.25
CA THR A 316 28.45 -42.89 14.11
C THR A 316 27.19 -43.47 13.44
N ASN A 317 26.93 -42.91 12.25
CA ASN A 317 26.66 -43.55 10.95
C ASN A 317 25.68 -44.73 10.83
N VAL A 318 24.54 -44.48 10.15
CA VAL A 318 23.95 -45.43 9.18
C VAL A 318 23.38 -44.65 7.98
N SER A 319 23.60 -45.20 6.78
CA SER A 319 22.96 -44.94 5.47
C SER A 319 22.83 -43.51 4.93
N ASP A 320 23.62 -43.23 3.89
CA ASP A 320 23.15 -42.53 2.70
C ASP A 320 21.88 -43.22 2.15
N ASP A 321 20.69 -42.61 2.32
CA ASP A 321 19.47 -42.92 1.54
C ASP A 321 18.33 -41.88 1.76
N ALA A 322 18.69 -40.63 2.11
CA ALA A 322 17.73 -39.56 2.43
C ALA A 322 18.05 -38.23 1.72
N LYS A 323 18.48 -38.30 0.45
CA LYS A 323 18.86 -37.12 -0.36
C LYS A 323 17.97 -36.84 -1.58
N GLU A 324 16.92 -37.63 -1.80
CA GLU A 324 15.85 -37.35 -2.75
C GLU A 324 14.50 -37.22 -2.02
N MET A 325 14.22 -36.06 -1.41
CA MET A 325 12.87 -35.52 -1.05
C MET A 325 12.99 -34.18 -0.30
N ALA A 326 13.90 -33.30 -0.73
CA ALA A 326 14.07 -31.95 -0.18
C ALA A 326 14.38 -30.92 -1.29
N GLY A 327 13.56 -30.92 -2.34
CA GLY A 327 13.60 -29.90 -3.39
C GLY A 327 13.10 -28.56 -2.85
N ALA A 328 13.93 -27.51 -2.96
CA ALA A 328 13.75 -26.21 -2.35
C ALA A 328 12.35 -25.59 -2.51
N ASN A 329 11.88 -24.96 -1.43
CA ASN A 329 10.66 -24.15 -1.39
C ASN A 329 10.92 -22.78 -2.05
N ASP A 330 11.03 -22.77 -3.38
CA ASP A 330 11.23 -21.55 -4.19
C ASP A 330 9.90 -20.83 -4.40
N GLN A 331 9.60 -19.89 -3.50
CA GLN A 331 8.44 -18.99 -3.60
C GLN A 331 8.70 -17.75 -4.49
N THR A 332 9.75 -17.78 -5.32
CA THR A 332 10.16 -16.67 -6.21
C THR A 332 10.18 -17.01 -7.70
N ALA A 333 10.15 -18.30 -8.08
CA ALA A 333 10.04 -18.70 -9.48
C ALA A 333 8.62 -18.47 -10.05
N SER A 334 8.40 -17.33 -10.72
CA SER A 334 7.22 -17.13 -11.56
C SER A 334 7.07 -18.26 -12.58
N SER A 335 5.84 -18.76 -12.78
CA SER A 335 5.55 -19.79 -13.79
C SER A 335 6.13 -19.38 -15.16
N PRO A 336 6.81 -20.28 -15.91
CA PRO A 336 7.38 -19.93 -17.21
C PRO A 336 6.36 -19.39 -18.23
N LEU A 337 5.07 -19.72 -18.07
CA LEU A 337 3.99 -19.11 -18.86
C LEU A 337 3.71 -17.66 -18.46
N VAL A 338 3.74 -17.32 -17.16
CA VAL A 338 3.61 -15.93 -16.66
C VAL A 338 4.82 -15.12 -17.11
N TRP A 339 6.02 -15.69 -17.04
CA TRP A 339 7.26 -15.10 -17.56
C TRP A 339 7.12 -14.76 -19.04
N ALA A 340 6.76 -15.75 -19.88
CA ALA A 340 6.59 -15.52 -21.33
C ALA A 340 5.47 -14.51 -21.66
N LEU A 341 4.36 -14.54 -20.91
CA LEU A 341 3.26 -13.60 -21.05
C LEU A 341 3.69 -12.16 -20.76
N ALA A 342 4.39 -11.94 -19.66
CA ALA A 342 4.84 -10.61 -19.25
C ALA A 342 5.96 -10.09 -20.16
N THR A 343 6.93 -10.92 -20.54
CA THR A 343 8.01 -10.51 -21.46
C THR A 343 7.47 -10.10 -22.82
N LEU A 344 6.48 -10.82 -23.37
CA LEU A 344 5.83 -10.43 -24.63
C LEU A 344 5.01 -9.13 -24.51
N LEU A 345 4.48 -8.84 -23.32
CA LEU A 345 3.72 -7.61 -23.04
C LEU A 345 4.64 -6.38 -22.87
N HIS A 346 5.84 -6.57 -22.31
CA HIS A 346 6.88 -5.53 -22.22
C HIS A 346 7.63 -5.32 -23.54
N PHE A 347 7.81 -6.37 -24.35
CA PHE A 347 8.49 -6.32 -25.64
C PHE A 347 7.61 -6.89 -26.77
N PRO A 348 6.52 -6.19 -27.18
CA PRO A 348 5.63 -6.67 -28.24
C PRO A 348 6.34 -6.92 -29.58
N GLN A 349 7.46 -6.24 -29.85
CA GLN A 349 8.28 -6.47 -31.04
C GLN A 349 8.85 -7.89 -31.14
N PHE A 350 9.01 -8.62 -30.02
CA PHE A 350 9.48 -10.01 -30.04
C PHE A 350 8.52 -10.95 -30.78
N ALA A 351 7.24 -10.57 -30.89
CA ALA A 351 6.28 -11.29 -31.73
C ALA A 351 6.68 -11.29 -33.21
N ALA A 352 7.48 -10.34 -33.69
CA ALA A 352 7.97 -10.36 -35.07
C ALA A 352 9.06 -11.43 -35.28
N GLU A 353 9.96 -11.55 -34.30
CA GLU A 353 11.18 -12.38 -34.35
C GLU A 353 11.02 -13.82 -33.87
N VAL A 354 10.00 -14.10 -33.06
CA VAL A 354 9.76 -15.42 -32.46
C VAL A 354 8.39 -15.91 -32.88
N ASP A 355 8.35 -17.12 -33.45
CA ASP A 355 7.08 -17.77 -33.75
C ASP A 355 6.61 -18.61 -32.56
N ILE A 356 5.35 -18.39 -32.16
CA ILE A 356 4.71 -19.11 -31.07
C ILE A 356 3.63 -20.01 -31.68
N ASP A 357 4.04 -21.24 -32.00
CA ASP A 357 3.18 -22.30 -32.53
C ASP A 357 1.98 -22.52 -31.58
N ASP A 358 0.76 -22.60 -32.13
CA ASP A 358 -0.46 -22.91 -31.35
C ASP A 358 -0.35 -24.27 -30.65
N GLN A 359 0.43 -25.22 -31.19
CA GLN A 359 0.75 -26.48 -30.51
C GLN A 359 1.53 -26.26 -29.21
N LEU A 360 2.44 -25.29 -29.16
CA LEU A 360 3.30 -24.92 -28.01
C LEU A 360 2.51 -24.42 -26.80
N LEU A 361 1.23 -24.06 -27.02
CA LEU A 361 0.34 -23.49 -26.03
C LEU A 361 -0.98 -24.24 -25.89
N ALA A 362 -1.13 -25.44 -26.46
CA ALA A 362 -2.34 -26.27 -26.35
C ALA A 362 -2.69 -26.75 -24.90
N SER A 363 -2.01 -26.22 -23.88
CA SER A 363 -2.45 -26.25 -22.48
C SER A 363 -3.75 -25.45 -22.29
N GLU A 364 -4.64 -25.94 -21.43
CA GLU A 364 -5.82 -25.20 -20.95
C GLU A 364 -5.52 -24.21 -19.82
N ALA A 365 -4.26 -24.12 -19.37
CA ALA A 365 -3.84 -23.12 -18.39
C ALA A 365 -4.19 -21.69 -18.84
N LEU A 366 -4.66 -20.88 -17.90
CA LEU A 366 -5.15 -19.52 -18.15
C LEU A 366 -4.07 -18.67 -18.84
N GLU A 367 -2.84 -18.78 -18.38
CA GLU A 367 -1.67 -18.04 -18.87
C GLU A 367 -1.30 -18.46 -20.30
N ALA A 368 -1.43 -19.74 -20.66
CA ALA A 368 -1.23 -20.21 -22.04
C ALA A 368 -2.34 -19.73 -22.99
N ARG A 369 -3.57 -19.58 -22.47
CA ARG A 369 -4.70 -18.98 -23.21
C ARG A 369 -4.50 -17.48 -23.40
N LEU A 370 -4.01 -16.77 -22.38
CA LEU A 370 -3.68 -15.34 -22.44
C LEU A 370 -2.50 -15.07 -23.39
N LEU A 371 -1.44 -15.88 -23.34
CA LEU A 371 -0.25 -15.74 -24.19
C LEU A 371 -0.59 -15.91 -25.67
N ARG A 372 -1.43 -16.90 -26.04
CA ARG A 372 -1.98 -17.04 -27.40
C ARG A 372 -2.75 -15.78 -27.84
N LYS A 373 -3.67 -15.29 -27.00
CA LYS A 373 -4.48 -14.10 -27.33
C LYS A 373 -3.60 -12.85 -27.52
N LEU A 374 -2.62 -12.67 -26.64
CA LEU A 374 -1.64 -11.58 -26.72
C LEU A 374 -0.83 -11.68 -28.02
N TYR A 375 -0.24 -12.85 -28.30
CA TYR A 375 0.58 -13.08 -29.50
C TYR A 375 -0.21 -12.85 -30.79
N HIS A 376 -1.39 -13.45 -30.93
CA HIS A 376 -2.23 -13.32 -32.13
C HIS A 376 -2.73 -11.88 -32.33
N TYR A 377 -3.04 -11.14 -31.25
CA TYR A 377 -3.36 -9.72 -31.34
C TYR A 377 -2.16 -8.91 -31.86
N ILE A 378 -0.98 -9.08 -31.24
CA ILE A 378 0.24 -8.38 -31.64
C ILE A 378 0.61 -8.68 -33.10
N ARG A 379 0.56 -9.96 -33.52
CA ARG A 379 0.75 -10.38 -34.92
C ARG A 379 -0.27 -9.74 -35.86
N SER A 380 -1.54 -9.65 -35.46
CA SER A 380 -2.57 -9.01 -36.30
C SER A 380 -2.29 -7.51 -36.53
N VAL A 381 -1.82 -6.80 -35.50
CA VAL A 381 -1.44 -5.38 -35.63
C VAL A 381 -0.14 -5.23 -36.43
N LEU A 382 0.88 -6.05 -36.17
CA LEU A 382 2.14 -6.09 -36.94
C LEU A 382 1.88 -6.26 -38.45
N ASN A 383 1.02 -7.21 -38.82
CA ASN A 383 0.70 -7.51 -40.22
C ASN A 383 -0.10 -6.38 -40.91
N ASN A 384 -0.88 -5.61 -40.15
CA ASN A 384 -1.73 -4.54 -40.67
C ASN A 384 -1.03 -3.17 -40.69
N GLU A 385 -0.15 -2.88 -39.72
CA GLU A 385 0.42 -1.56 -39.47
C GLU A 385 1.96 -1.52 -39.60
N GLY A 386 2.59 -2.66 -39.91
CA GLY A 386 4.05 -2.77 -40.12
C GLY A 386 4.90 -2.56 -38.88
N SER A 387 4.29 -2.38 -37.70
CA SER A 387 4.96 -2.14 -36.43
C SER A 387 4.18 -2.75 -35.27
N ALA A 388 4.86 -3.09 -34.17
CA ALA A 388 4.21 -3.71 -33.03
C ALA A 388 3.42 -2.67 -32.22
N PRO A 389 2.23 -3.01 -31.70
CA PRO A 389 1.48 -2.14 -30.80
C PRO A 389 2.27 -1.91 -29.52
N THR A 390 2.25 -0.68 -29.00
CA THR A 390 2.82 -0.37 -27.69
C THR A 390 2.04 -1.10 -26.58
N THR A 391 2.69 -1.38 -25.45
CA THR A 391 2.05 -1.97 -24.27
C THR A 391 0.79 -1.20 -23.85
N TYR A 392 0.80 0.13 -23.94
CA TYR A 392 -0.38 0.99 -23.71
C TYR A 392 -1.54 0.65 -24.64
N ARG A 393 -1.29 0.47 -25.94
CA ARG A 393 -2.33 0.09 -26.92
C ARG A 393 -2.88 -1.31 -26.66
N ILE A 394 -2.01 -2.25 -26.26
CA ILE A 394 -2.40 -3.62 -25.89
C ILE A 394 -3.33 -3.61 -24.67
N LEU A 395 -2.95 -2.91 -23.61
CA LEU A 395 -3.77 -2.80 -22.39
C LEU A 395 -5.07 -2.03 -22.65
N GLY A 396 -5.03 -0.96 -23.46
CA GLY A 396 -6.21 -0.22 -23.89
C GLY A 396 -7.21 -1.07 -24.69
N HIS A 397 -6.72 -1.99 -25.54
CA HIS A 397 -7.58 -2.90 -26.31
C HIS A 397 -8.40 -3.86 -25.43
N TRP A 398 -7.86 -4.26 -24.27
CA TRP A 398 -8.52 -5.14 -23.30
C TRP A 398 -8.98 -4.44 -22.02
N HIS A 399 -9.00 -3.11 -22.01
CA HIS A 399 -9.43 -2.32 -20.86
C HIS A 399 -10.86 -2.70 -20.42
N GLY A 400 -11.06 -2.85 -19.10
CA GLY A 400 -12.34 -3.27 -18.52
C GLY A 400 -12.69 -4.75 -18.70
N THR A 401 -11.87 -5.56 -19.37
CA THR A 401 -12.10 -7.00 -19.55
C THR A 401 -11.28 -7.86 -18.58
N ASP A 402 -11.71 -9.10 -18.38
CA ASP A 402 -10.97 -10.09 -17.57
C ASP A 402 -9.56 -10.34 -18.13
N ILE A 403 -9.41 -10.30 -19.46
CA ILE A 403 -8.11 -10.44 -20.14
C ILE A 403 -7.19 -9.27 -19.75
N GLY A 404 -7.71 -8.04 -19.76
CA GLY A 404 -6.95 -6.85 -19.38
C GLY A 404 -6.46 -6.90 -17.93
N ARG A 405 -7.31 -7.37 -17.00
CA ARG A 405 -6.94 -7.54 -15.58
C ARG A 405 -5.83 -8.57 -15.40
N GLU A 406 -5.93 -9.73 -16.06
CA GLU A 406 -4.90 -10.78 -15.94
C GLU A 406 -3.60 -10.43 -16.67
N LEU A 407 -3.65 -9.69 -17.79
CA LEU A 407 -2.46 -9.13 -18.43
C LEU A 407 -1.76 -8.09 -17.55
N GLY A 408 -2.51 -7.20 -16.89
CA GLY A 408 -1.96 -6.25 -15.91
C GLY A 408 -1.28 -6.95 -14.73
N ARG A 409 -1.92 -7.99 -14.17
CA ARG A 409 -1.32 -8.86 -13.14
C ARG A 409 -0.04 -9.54 -13.60
N ALA A 410 0.03 -10.02 -14.84
CA ALA A 410 1.24 -10.63 -15.38
C ALA A 410 2.39 -9.61 -15.50
N ALA A 411 2.10 -8.39 -15.99
CA ALA A 411 3.08 -7.30 -16.08
C ALA A 411 3.65 -6.90 -14.71
N ALA A 412 2.80 -6.66 -13.71
CA ALA A 412 3.24 -6.19 -12.39
C ALA A 412 4.19 -7.17 -11.66
N ASN A 413 3.94 -8.47 -11.85
CA ASN A 413 4.66 -9.54 -11.16
C ASN A 413 6.02 -9.89 -11.80
N HIS A 414 6.29 -9.46 -13.02
CA HIS A 414 7.54 -9.77 -13.71
C HIS A 414 8.46 -8.54 -13.81
N ILE A 415 9.78 -8.78 -13.80
CA ILE A 415 10.79 -7.76 -14.09
C ILE A 415 11.51 -8.25 -15.34
N ALA A 416 11.12 -7.72 -16.50
CA ALA A 416 11.78 -8.05 -17.75
C ALA A 416 13.22 -7.51 -17.73
N ALA A 417 14.16 -8.22 -18.39
CA ALA A 417 15.55 -7.80 -18.43
C ALA A 417 15.69 -6.41 -19.08
N LYS A 418 16.58 -5.57 -18.53
CA LYS A 418 16.78 -4.18 -19.00
C LYS A 418 17.44 -4.09 -20.38
N ASP A 419 18.06 -5.17 -20.82
CA ASP A 419 18.69 -5.30 -22.13
C ASP A 419 17.76 -6.10 -23.06
N SER A 420 17.45 -5.53 -24.22
CA SER A 420 16.51 -6.12 -25.17
C SER A 420 17.05 -7.37 -25.87
N GLU A 421 18.36 -7.52 -26.04
CA GLU A 421 18.96 -8.73 -26.64
C GLU A 421 18.92 -9.89 -25.64
N VAL A 422 19.26 -9.60 -24.37
CA VAL A 422 19.17 -10.57 -23.27
C VAL A 422 17.72 -11.02 -23.06
N ALA A 423 16.77 -10.08 -22.98
CA ALA A 423 15.34 -10.38 -22.81
C ALA A 423 14.79 -11.27 -23.95
N LEU A 424 15.23 -11.03 -25.18
CA LEU A 424 14.84 -11.83 -26.35
C LEU A 424 15.39 -13.26 -26.28
N GLN A 425 16.64 -13.43 -25.85
CA GLN A 425 17.23 -14.76 -25.68
C GLN A 425 16.56 -15.53 -24.54
N GLU A 426 16.34 -14.90 -23.38
CA GLU A 426 15.61 -15.50 -22.27
C GLU A 426 14.17 -15.88 -22.66
N PHE A 427 13.54 -15.13 -23.56
CA PHE A 427 12.21 -15.43 -24.11
C PHE A 427 12.22 -16.65 -25.02
N ARG A 428 13.20 -16.76 -25.93
CA ARG A 428 13.42 -17.96 -26.76
C ARG A 428 13.65 -19.20 -25.89
N ASP A 429 14.55 -19.11 -24.90
CA ASP A 429 14.87 -20.21 -23.99
C ASP A 429 13.68 -20.62 -23.10
N THR A 430 12.82 -19.66 -22.73
CA THR A 430 11.60 -19.94 -21.95
C THR A 430 10.54 -20.64 -22.78
N LEU A 431 10.32 -20.19 -24.03
CA LEU A 431 9.40 -20.86 -24.97
C LEU A 431 9.90 -22.25 -25.35
N GLN A 432 11.20 -22.45 -25.58
CA GLN A 432 11.77 -23.77 -25.84
C GLN A 432 11.55 -24.73 -24.66
N ARG A 433 11.82 -24.29 -23.42
CA ARG A 433 11.58 -25.11 -22.21
C ARG A 433 10.09 -25.45 -22.02
N LEU A 434 9.17 -24.55 -22.40
CA LEU A 434 7.73 -24.83 -22.41
C LEU A 434 7.38 -25.91 -23.45
N ALA A 435 7.92 -25.79 -24.67
CA ALA A 435 7.72 -26.75 -25.75
C ALA A 435 8.21 -28.16 -25.39
N GLU A 436 9.42 -28.26 -24.81
CA GLU A 436 10.02 -29.52 -24.37
C GLU A 436 9.21 -30.17 -23.25
N ARG A 437 8.75 -29.38 -22.27
CA ARG A 437 7.84 -29.86 -21.20
C ARG A 437 6.53 -30.40 -21.78
N GLN A 438 5.94 -29.70 -22.75
CA GLN A 438 4.68 -30.12 -23.34
C GLN A 438 4.82 -31.36 -24.23
N ARG A 439 5.87 -31.44 -25.07
CA ARG A 439 6.20 -32.66 -25.82
C ARG A 439 6.39 -33.84 -24.87
N SER A 440 7.17 -33.65 -23.81
CA SER A 440 7.40 -34.67 -22.77
C SER A 440 6.13 -35.07 -22.01
N ALA A 441 5.14 -34.18 -21.88
CA ALA A 441 3.84 -34.47 -21.27
C ALA A 441 2.92 -35.22 -22.25
N SER A 442 2.92 -34.85 -23.53
CA SER A 442 2.17 -35.53 -24.59
C SER A 442 2.71 -36.94 -24.86
N GLU A 443 4.04 -37.10 -24.94
CA GLU A 443 4.70 -38.42 -25.05
C GLU A 443 4.32 -39.29 -23.83
N ARG A 444 4.36 -38.77 -22.60
CA ARG A 444 3.91 -39.50 -21.39
C ARG A 444 2.42 -39.85 -21.40
N ALA A 445 1.56 -38.95 -21.85
CA ALA A 445 0.11 -39.21 -21.96
C ALA A 445 -0.16 -40.33 -22.98
N LYS A 446 0.50 -40.28 -24.15
CA LYS A 446 0.40 -41.31 -25.18
C LYS A 446 0.96 -42.66 -24.70
N VAL A 447 2.09 -42.68 -24.00
CA VAL A 447 2.60 -43.92 -23.35
C VAL A 447 1.58 -44.49 -22.37
N ARG A 448 1.01 -43.67 -21.49
CA ARG A 448 -0.01 -44.10 -20.52
C ARG A 448 -1.26 -44.66 -21.20
N GLU A 449 -1.70 -44.05 -22.29
CA GLU A 449 -2.83 -44.53 -23.10
C GLU A 449 -2.52 -45.87 -23.78
N LEU A 450 -1.36 -46.00 -24.43
CA LEU A 450 -0.97 -47.23 -25.12
C LEU A 450 -0.69 -48.38 -24.15
N SER A 451 -0.08 -48.10 -22.99
CA SER A 451 0.12 -49.09 -21.92
C SER A 451 -1.18 -49.58 -21.27
N ALA A 452 -2.30 -48.89 -21.45
CA ALA A 452 -3.62 -49.32 -20.97
C ALA A 452 -4.37 -50.23 -21.96
N ARG A 453 -3.82 -50.45 -23.17
CA ARG A 453 -4.40 -51.30 -24.22
C ARG A 453 -3.70 -52.66 -24.28
N SER A 454 -4.42 -53.72 -24.65
CA SER A 454 -3.82 -55.06 -24.81
C SER A 454 -2.84 -55.09 -26.01
N PRO A 455 -1.75 -55.89 -25.99
CA PRO A 455 -0.77 -55.92 -27.09
C PRO A 455 -1.32 -56.29 -28.48
N SER A 456 -2.48 -56.96 -28.51
CA SER A 456 -3.27 -57.29 -29.71
C SER A 456 -4.06 -56.12 -30.29
N GLN A 457 -4.28 -55.05 -29.51
CA GLN A 457 -5.03 -53.84 -29.90
C GLN A 457 -4.13 -52.67 -30.33
N LEU A 458 -2.80 -52.82 -30.18
CA LEU A 458 -1.80 -51.83 -30.59
C LEU A 458 -1.49 -51.96 -32.08
N SER A 459 -1.60 -50.85 -32.81
CA SER A 459 -1.27 -50.77 -34.24
C SER A 459 0.24 -50.94 -34.48
N ALA A 460 0.64 -51.07 -35.75
CA ALA A 460 2.06 -51.08 -36.13
C ALA A 460 2.76 -49.75 -35.77
N GLU A 461 2.05 -48.63 -35.89
CA GLU A 461 2.56 -47.29 -35.55
C GLU A 461 2.74 -47.11 -34.04
N ASP A 462 1.80 -47.61 -33.22
CA ASP A 462 1.91 -47.57 -31.76
C ASP A 462 3.12 -48.36 -31.26
N LYS A 463 3.36 -49.53 -31.86
CA LYS A 463 4.52 -50.38 -31.56
C LYS A 463 5.83 -49.70 -31.97
N ALA A 464 5.87 -49.05 -33.14
CA ALA A 464 7.01 -48.27 -33.60
C ALA A 464 7.28 -47.05 -32.70
N PHE A 465 6.24 -46.36 -32.22
CA PHE A 465 6.35 -45.24 -31.29
C PHE A 465 6.99 -45.67 -29.96
N LEU A 466 6.49 -46.75 -29.35
CA LEU A 466 7.05 -47.28 -28.09
C LEU A 466 8.51 -47.75 -28.26
N LEU A 467 8.84 -48.41 -29.37
CA LEU A 467 10.20 -48.84 -29.69
C LEU A 467 11.18 -47.66 -29.89
N ASN A 468 10.74 -46.58 -30.54
CA ASN A 468 11.56 -45.39 -30.72
C ASN A 468 11.75 -44.59 -29.42
N LEU A 469 10.81 -44.66 -28.48
CA LEU A 469 10.96 -44.04 -27.17
C LEU A 469 12.02 -44.77 -26.33
N GLY A 470 12.01 -46.11 -26.32
CA GLY A 470 13.04 -46.91 -25.62
C GLY A 470 14.46 -46.72 -26.17
N LYS A 471 14.61 -46.33 -27.44
CA LYS A 471 15.91 -45.97 -28.05
C LYS A 471 16.42 -44.57 -27.67
N LYS A 472 15.56 -43.68 -27.15
CA LYS A 472 15.96 -42.33 -26.68
C LYS A 472 16.54 -42.35 -25.25
N THR A 473 16.40 -43.46 -24.52
CA THR A 473 16.93 -43.63 -23.15
C THR A 473 18.02 -44.71 -23.10
N PRO A 474 19.27 -44.40 -23.46
CA PRO A 474 20.41 -45.12 -22.89
C PRO A 474 20.53 -44.78 -21.39
N ASP A 475 21.04 -45.73 -20.60
CA ASP A 475 21.34 -45.61 -19.16
C ASP A 475 20.18 -45.28 -18.21
N ARG A 476 19.32 -46.29 -17.98
CA ARG A 476 18.96 -46.74 -16.62
C ARG A 476 18.79 -48.27 -16.61
N ALA A 477 19.88 -48.97 -16.30
CA ALA A 477 19.94 -50.40 -15.97
C ALA A 477 20.64 -50.55 -14.61
#